data_AF-A0A920JMP5-F1
#
_entry.id   AF-A0A920JMP5-F1
#
_cell.length_a   1.000
_cell.length_b   1.000
_cell.length_c   1.000
_cell.angle_alpha   90.00
_cell.angle_beta   90.00
_cell.angle_gamma   90.00
#
_symmetry.space_group_name_H-M   'P 1'
#
loop_
_entity.id
_entity.type
_entity.pdbx_description
1 polymer ?
#
loop_
_entity_poly.entity_id
_entity_poly.type
_entity_poly.pdbx_seq_one_letter_code
_entity_poly.pdbx_strand_id
1 'polypeptide(L)' 'MNINSVNLSEVTTYRFGGICKNFISIESEDDLSDLENILKGKQNVILGKGSNVAFSTKNFMEMCLLLNLKN' A
#
# COMPACT_ATOMS: atom_id res chain seq x y z
N MET A 1 2.45 4.71 -12.17
CA MET A 1 1.97 4.74 -10.77
C MET A 1 0.54 5.28 -10.63
N ASN A 2 -0.39 4.55 -10.00
CA ASN A 2 -1.77 5.00 -9.70
C ASN A 2 -2.01 5.06 -8.19
N ILE A 3 -2.62 6.14 -7.70
CA ILE A 3 -3.02 6.31 -6.28
C ILE A 3 -4.52 6.10 -6.18
N ASN A 4 -4.95 5.08 -5.45
CA ASN A 4 -6.35 4.70 -5.30
C ASN A 4 -6.75 4.52 -3.84
N SER A 5 -8.06 4.49 -3.59
CA SER A 5 -8.63 4.07 -2.31
C SER A 5 -8.92 2.57 -2.33
N VAL A 6 -8.43 1.83 -1.35
CA VAL A 6 -8.59 0.37 -1.26
C VAL A 6 -9.04 -0.02 0.15
N ASN A 7 -9.93 -1.01 0.25
CA ASN A 7 -10.24 -1.65 1.51
C ASN A 7 -9.14 -2.67 1.85
N LEU A 8 -8.40 -2.44 2.94
CA LEU A 8 -7.25 -3.29 3.29
C LEU A 8 -7.64 -4.74 3.61
N SER A 9 -8.90 -5.01 3.95
CA SER A 9 -9.42 -6.37 4.09
C SER A 9 -9.49 -7.16 2.77
N GLU A 10 -9.49 -6.48 1.62
CA GLU A 10 -9.56 -7.14 0.30
C GLU A 10 -8.16 -7.54 -0.21
N VAL A 11 -7.11 -6.92 0.32
CA VAL A 11 -5.72 -7.10 -0.14
C VAL A 11 -4.81 -7.77 0.89
N THR A 12 -5.35 -8.18 2.04
CA THR A 12 -4.61 -8.91 3.09
C THR A 12 -5.21 -10.28 3.33
N THR A 13 -4.37 -11.26 3.69
CA THR A 13 -4.83 -12.64 3.89
C THR A 13 -5.74 -12.79 5.11
N TYR A 14 -5.48 -12.04 6.17
CA TYR A 14 -6.35 -12.06 7.36
C TYR A 14 -7.70 -11.35 7.15
N ARG A 15 -7.84 -10.58 6.06
CA ARG A 15 -9.07 -9.85 5.71
C ARG A 15 -9.55 -8.88 6.79
N PHE A 16 -8.61 -8.24 7.49
CA PHE A 16 -8.88 -7.16 8.43
C PHE A 16 -8.29 -5.85 7.92
N GLY A 17 -9.03 -4.75 8.09
CA GLY A 17 -8.54 -3.41 7.80
C GLY A 17 -9.64 -2.47 7.32
N GLY A 18 -9.45 -1.17 7.58
CA GLY A 18 -10.29 -0.10 7.07
C GLY A 18 -9.90 0.34 5.66
N ILE A 19 -10.48 1.46 5.22
CA ILE A 19 -10.12 2.08 3.94
C ILE A 19 -8.76 2.78 4.06
N CYS A 20 -7.85 2.44 3.15
CA CYS A 20 -6.64 3.18 2.86
C CYS A 20 -6.89 4.08 1.64
N LYS A 21 -6.85 5.40 1.83
CA LYS A 21 -7.15 6.37 0.75
C LYS A 21 -6.00 6.59 -0.23
N ASN A 22 -4.77 6.30 0.20
CA ASN A 22 -3.55 6.52 -0.56
C ASN A 22 -2.82 5.19 -0.77
N PHE A 23 -3.46 4.28 -1.51
CA PHE A 23 -2.90 2.98 -1.85
C PHE A 23 -2.24 3.04 -3.22
N ILE A 24 -1.01 2.55 -3.31
CA ILE A 24 -0.22 2.59 -4.53
C ILE A 24 0.32 1.19 -4.84
N SER A 25 0.07 0.72 -6.06
CA SER A 25 0.67 -0.53 -6.57
C SER A 25 1.89 -0.20 -7.43
N ILE A 26 3.02 -0.85 -7.14
CA ILE A 26 4.25 -0.81 -7.93
C ILE A 26 4.33 -2.11 -8.73
N GLU A 27 4.35 -1.99 -10.05
CA GLU A 27 4.38 -3.15 -10.96
C GLU A 27 5.70 -3.26 -11.75
N SER A 28 6.47 -2.19 -11.87
CA SER A 28 7.78 -2.17 -12.52
C SER A 28 8.80 -1.35 -11.74
N GLU A 29 10.09 -1.52 -12.06
CA GLU A 29 11.18 -0.73 -11.47
C GLU A 29 11.11 0.75 -11.90
N ASP A 30 10.52 1.06 -13.06
CA ASP A 30 10.37 2.45 -13.53
C ASP A 30 9.51 3.29 -12.57
N ASP A 31 8.49 2.68 -11.93
CA ASP A 31 7.65 3.32 -10.92
C ASP A 31 8.42 3.71 -9.64
N LEU A 32 9.63 3.17 -9.43
CA LEU A 32 10.46 3.49 -8.25
C LEU A 32 11.11 4.86 -8.34
N SER A 33 11.34 5.38 -9.55
CA SER A 33 12.03 6.66 -9.77
C SER A 33 11.25 7.86 -9.22
N ASP A 34 9.92 7.82 -9.29
CA ASP A 34 9.03 8.86 -8.76
C ASP A 34 8.67 8.66 -7.28
N LEU A 35 8.97 7.47 -6.73
CA LEU A 35 8.56 7.04 -5.39
C LEU A 35 9.15 7.90 -4.29
N GLU A 36 10.43 8.26 -4.42
CA GLU A 36 11.17 8.99 -3.39
C GLU A 36 10.48 10.32 -3.05
N ASN A 37 10.07 11.06 -4.08
CA ASN A 37 9.39 12.35 -3.91
C ASN A 37 8.01 12.20 -3.25
N ILE A 38 7.30 11.10 -3.52
CA ILE A 38 5.95 10.85 -2.99
C ILE A 38 6.00 10.43 -1.52
N LEU A 39 7.02 9.65 -1.15
CA LEU A 39 7.23 9.08 0.19
C LEU A 39 7.85 10.06 1.19
N LYS A 40 8.62 11.03 0.71
CA LYS A 40 9.43 11.92 1.54
C LYS A 40 8.59 12.66 2.58
N GLY A 41 8.98 12.54 3.84
CA GLY A 41 8.34 13.23 4.97
C GLY A 41 6.98 12.67 5.40
N LYS A 42 6.55 11.52 4.85
CA LYS A 42 5.31 10.83 5.24
C LYS A 42 5.62 9.52 5.95
N GLN A 43 4.73 9.12 6.84
CA GLN A 43 4.73 7.76 7.38
C GLN A 43 4.03 6.84 6.37
N ASN A 44 4.76 5.80 5.95
CA ASN A 44 4.34 4.92 4.87
C ASN A 44 4.45 3.46 5.32
N VAL A 45 3.54 2.62 4.83
CA VAL A 45 3.60 1.17 5.03
C VAL A 45 3.87 0.50 3.70
N ILE A 46 4.91 -0.33 3.68
CA ILE A 46 5.26 -1.17 2.52
C ILE A 46 4.67 -2.56 2.73
N LEU A 47 3.97 -3.05 1.73
CA LEU A 47 3.28 -4.33 1.70
C LEU A 47 3.81 -5.18 0.55
N GLY A 48 4.17 -6.42 0.87
CA GLY A 48 4.15 -7.51 -0.12
C GLY A 48 2.72 -8.04 -0.27
N LYS A 49 2.54 -9.37 -0.31
CA LYS A 49 1.21 -10.00 -0.45
C LYS A 49 0.23 -9.80 0.73
N GLY A 50 0.61 -9.07 1.78
CA GLY A 50 -0.26 -8.84 2.93
C GLY A 50 -0.62 -10.10 3.74
N SER A 51 0.23 -11.14 3.72
CA SER A 51 -0.05 -12.43 4.35
C SER A 51 0.30 -12.54 5.84
N ASN A 52 1.02 -11.55 6.39
CA ASN A 52 1.47 -11.52 7.78
C ASN A 52 1.20 -10.16 8.44
N VAL A 53 0.14 -9.46 8.04
CA VAL A 53 -0.23 -8.16 8.56
C VAL A 53 -1.74 -8.09 8.76
N ALA A 54 -2.14 -7.49 9.88
CA ALA A 54 -3.53 -7.18 10.16
C ALA A 54 -3.64 -5.67 10.43
N PHE A 55 -4.56 -5.02 9.71
CA PHE A 55 -4.83 -3.60 9.91
C PHE A 55 -6.05 -3.41 10.81
N SER A 56 -6.01 -2.37 11.63
CA SER A 56 -7.21 -1.95 12.36
C SER A 56 -8.30 -1.48 11.39
N THR A 57 -9.56 -1.67 11.77
CA THR A 57 -10.74 -1.20 11.01
C THR A 57 -10.95 0.31 11.11
N LYS A 58 -10.22 1.01 11.99
CA LYS A 58 -10.22 2.49 11.99
C LYS A 58 -9.55 3.00 10.71
N ASN A 59 -10.02 4.14 10.20
CA ASN A 59 -9.48 4.75 8.98
C ASN A 59 -7.95 4.79 9.00
N PHE A 60 -7.33 4.26 7.95
CA PHE A 60 -5.89 4.23 7.81
C PHE A 60 -5.45 5.51 7.09
N MET A 61 -4.77 6.40 7.83
CA MET A 61 -4.38 7.75 7.34
C MET A 61 -3.02 7.76 6.64
N GLU A 62 -2.24 6.69 6.79
CA GLU A 62 -0.91 6.56 6.19
C GLU A 62 -1.00 6.05 4.74
N MET A 63 0.08 6.24 3.99
CA MET A 63 0.17 5.79 2.60
C MET A 63 0.60 4.31 2.56
N CYS A 64 -0.12 3.48 1.82
CA CYS A 64 0.22 2.08 1.62
C CYS A 64 0.83 1.86 0.24
N LEU A 65 1.99 1.20 0.20
CA LEU A 65 2.63 0.79 -1.04
C LEU A 65 2.62 -0.72 -1.14
N LEU A 66 2.02 -1.24 -2.20
CA LEU A 66 2.04 -2.64 -2.56
C LEU A 66 3.13 -2.88 -3.60
N LEU A 67 4.11 -3.71 -3.26
CA LEU A 67 5.14 -4.17 -4.17
C LEU A 67 4.66 -5.44 -4.87
N ASN A 68 4.43 -5.34 -6.18
CA ASN A 68 4.03 -6.46 -7.04
C ASN A 68 4.95 -6.55 -8.26
N LEU A 69 6.26 -6.61 -8.01
CA LEU A 69 7.27 -6.82 -9.03
C LEU A 69 7.12 -8.26 -9.56
N LYS A 70 6.74 -8.39 -10.83
CA LYS A 70 6.75 -9.68 -11.53
C LYS A 70 8.17 -9.94 -12.02
N ASN A 71 8.79 -11.00 -11.51
CA ASN A 71 10.02 -11.55 -12.08
C ASN A 71 9.74 -12.21 -13.44
#